data_AF-A0A5K7ZP75-F1
#
_entry.id   AF-A0A5K7ZP75-F1
#
_cell.length_a   1.000
_cell.length_b   1.000
_cell.length_c   1.000
_cell.angle_alpha   90.00
_cell.angle_beta   90.00
_cell.angle_gamma   90.00
#
_symmetry.space_group_name_H-M   'P 1'
#
loop_
_entity.id
_entity.type
_entity.pdbx_description
1 polymer ?
#
loop_
_entity_poly.entity_id
_entity_poly.type
_entity_poly.pdbx_seq_one_letter_code
_entity_poly.pdbx_strand_id
1 'polypeptide(L)'
;MSDKKEAFIRWQGRSLDYLSYAINLILTFSVAGIGFEAKLLSEDTFSPIGFAKPVFMSSIAFFILAGAVGFACIINRIKDFKDTAAIARKKTKDEYDAELLELRELVGILGKNTRRYFNWQSSLFCTAVILLIISFSLMYQHKLF
;
A
#
# COMPACT_ATOMS: atom_id res chain seq x y z
N MET A 1 5.40 35.47 8.39
CA MET A 1 4.98 34.04 8.42
C MET A 1 6.25 33.22 8.31
N SER A 2 6.63 32.44 9.32
CA SER A 2 8.02 31.95 9.52
C SER A 2 8.48 30.96 8.44
N ASP A 3 9.67 31.18 7.85
CA ASP A 3 10.40 30.31 6.89
C ASP A 3 10.33 28.80 7.23
N LYS A 4 10.35 28.47 8.53
CA LYS A 4 10.29 27.09 9.01
C LYS A 4 9.01 26.37 8.59
N LYS A 5 7.89 27.10 8.51
CA LYS A 5 6.58 26.57 8.11
C LYS A 5 6.53 26.25 6.62
N GLU A 6 7.12 27.10 5.80
CA GLU A 6 7.18 26.91 4.35
C GLU A 6 8.10 25.75 3.98
N ALA A 7 9.26 25.64 4.63
CA ALA A 7 10.13 24.48 4.52
C ALA A 7 9.40 23.18 4.92
N PHE A 8 8.67 23.19 6.04
CA PHE A 8 7.91 22.02 6.49
C PHE A 8 6.83 21.58 5.50
N ILE A 9 6.02 22.52 4.99
CA ILE A 9 4.97 22.23 3.99
C ILE A 9 5.58 21.62 2.72
N ARG A 10 6.71 22.16 2.25
CA ARG A 10 7.42 21.66 1.08
C ARG A 10 7.91 20.21 1.26
N TRP A 11 8.51 19.92 2.42
CA TRP A 11 8.98 18.56 2.71
C TRP A 11 7.83 17.57 2.91
N GLN A 12 6.74 18.00 3.55
CA GLN A 12 5.54 17.18 3.72
C GLN A 12 4.91 16.80 2.37
N GLY A 13 4.78 17.76 1.44
CA GLY A 13 4.28 17.49 0.09
C GLY A 13 5.13 16.47 -0.65
N ARG A 14 6.46 16.62 -0.62
CA ARG A 14 7.37 15.67 -1.25
C ARG A 14 7.31 14.26 -0.62
N SER A 15 7.22 14.17 0.71
CA SER A 15 7.06 12.88 1.40
C SER A 15 5.74 12.19 1.02
N LEU A 16 4.67 12.97 0.87
CA LEU A 16 3.41 12.46 0.37
C LEU A 16 3.61 11.92 -1.05
N ASP A 17 4.22 12.66 -1.97
CA ASP A 17 4.42 12.18 -3.35
C ASP A 17 5.18 10.85 -3.41
N TYR A 18 6.28 10.72 -2.67
CA TYR A 18 7.02 9.45 -2.57
C TYR A 18 6.18 8.31 -2.03
N LEU A 19 5.33 8.57 -1.03
CA LEU A 19 4.41 7.57 -0.50
C LEU A 19 3.39 7.11 -1.56
N SER A 20 2.87 8.03 -2.39
CA SER A 20 1.98 7.66 -3.50
C SER A 20 2.69 6.79 -4.54
N TYR A 21 3.91 7.16 -4.90
CA TYR A 21 4.71 6.35 -5.84
C TYR A 21 4.97 4.95 -5.27
N ALA A 22 5.31 4.84 -4.00
CA ALA A 22 5.52 3.55 -3.34
C ALA A 22 4.25 2.68 -3.32
N ILE A 23 3.09 3.25 -2.97
CA ILE A 23 1.80 2.53 -2.98
C ILE A 23 1.49 2.00 -4.38
N ASN A 24 1.64 2.84 -5.41
CA ASN A 24 1.38 2.45 -6.80
C ASN A 24 2.36 1.39 -7.31
N LEU A 25 3.63 1.49 -6.92
CA LEU A 25 4.63 0.50 -7.27
C LEU A 25 4.31 -0.87 -6.65
N ILE A 26 3.96 -0.90 -5.36
CA ILE A 26 3.58 -2.15 -4.67
C ILE A 26 2.30 -2.74 -5.28
N LEU A 27 1.31 -1.92 -5.62
CA LEU A 27 0.11 -2.37 -6.33
C LEU A 27 0.45 -3.00 -7.67
N THR A 28 1.31 -2.35 -8.45
CA THR A 28 1.73 -2.83 -9.77
C THR A 28 2.43 -4.18 -9.64
N PHE A 29 3.35 -4.32 -8.69
CA PHE A 29 4.01 -5.59 -8.43
C PHE A 29 3.08 -6.65 -7.84
N SER A 30 2.06 -6.28 -7.08
CA SER A 30 1.06 -7.22 -6.58
C SER A 30 0.23 -7.79 -7.74
N VAL A 31 -0.23 -6.95 -8.66
CA VAL A 31 -0.95 -7.39 -9.87
C VAL A 31 -0.05 -8.22 -10.78
N ALA A 32 1.21 -7.81 -10.97
CA ALA A 32 2.18 -8.58 -11.74
C ALA A 32 2.47 -9.96 -11.11
N GLY A 33 2.60 -10.02 -9.78
CA GLY A 33 2.77 -11.27 -9.03
C GLY A 33 1.59 -12.22 -9.23
N ILE A 34 0.36 -11.72 -9.08
CA ILE A 34 -0.86 -12.50 -9.34
C ILE A 34 -0.88 -12.99 -10.80
N GLY A 35 -0.56 -12.11 -11.75
CA GLY A 35 -0.52 -12.48 -13.17
C GLY A 35 0.52 -13.56 -13.47
N PHE A 36 1.69 -13.47 -12.85
CA PHE A 36 2.74 -14.48 -12.94
C PHE A 36 2.29 -15.82 -12.35
N GLU A 37 1.73 -15.83 -11.14
CA GLU A 37 1.24 -17.05 -10.49
C GLU A 37 0.05 -17.68 -11.25
N ALA A 38 -0.87 -16.86 -11.77
CA ALA A 38 -1.98 -17.31 -12.60
C ALA A 38 -1.49 -17.90 -13.92
N LYS A 39 -0.48 -17.29 -14.54
CA LYS A 39 0.15 -17.84 -15.75
C LYS A 39 0.78 -19.19 -15.45
N LEU A 40 1.47 -19.31 -14.32
CA LEU A 40 2.11 -20.54 -13.89
C LEU A 40 1.08 -21.66 -13.63
N LEU A 41 -0.05 -21.35 -12.98
CA LEU A 41 -1.17 -22.28 -12.81
C LEU A 41 -1.84 -22.73 -14.13
N SER A 42 -1.67 -21.96 -15.20
CA SER A 42 -2.19 -22.32 -16.53
C SER A 42 -1.29 -23.31 -17.29
N GLU A 43 -0.08 -23.57 -16.79
CA GLU A 43 0.86 -24.49 -17.43
C GLU A 43 0.65 -25.92 -16.92
N ASP A 44 0.40 -26.86 -17.83
CA ASP A 44 0.16 -28.28 -17.48
C ASP A 44 1.36 -28.94 -16.78
N THR A 45 2.56 -28.38 -16.95
CA THR A 45 3.80 -28.84 -16.32
C THR A 45 3.95 -28.35 -14.87
N PHE A 46 3.14 -27.38 -14.45
CA PHE A 46 3.20 -26.81 -13.12
C PHE A 46 2.13 -27.40 -12.21
N SER A 47 2.53 -28.39 -11.42
CA SER A 47 1.72 -28.93 -10.33
C SER A 47 2.50 -28.81 -9.03
N PRO A 48 2.18 -27.85 -8.14
CA PRO A 48 2.77 -27.81 -6.81
C PRO A 48 2.27 -29.03 -6.00
N ILE A 49 3.20 -29.87 -5.55
CA ILE A 49 2.93 -31.12 -4.81
C ILE A 49 3.25 -30.91 -3.32
N GLY A 50 2.52 -31.62 -2.44
CA GLY A 50 2.79 -31.63 -1.01
C GLY A 50 2.65 -30.25 -0.35
N PHE A 51 3.63 -29.88 0.47
CA PHE A 51 3.65 -28.60 1.20
C PHE A 51 3.80 -27.36 0.32
N ALA A 52 4.28 -27.49 -0.93
CA ALA A 52 4.40 -26.35 -1.83
C ALA A 52 3.04 -25.77 -2.23
N LYS A 53 2.00 -26.61 -2.36
CA LYS A 53 0.65 -26.19 -2.78
C LYS A 53 0.00 -25.17 -1.83
N PRO A 54 -0.14 -25.45 -0.51
CA PRO A 54 -0.74 -24.48 0.41
C PRO A 54 0.10 -23.21 0.55
N VAL A 55 1.44 -23.31 0.45
CA VAL A 55 2.34 -22.14 0.50
C VAL A 55 2.16 -21.25 -0.73
N PHE A 56 2.07 -21.84 -1.92
CA PHE A 56 1.79 -21.15 -3.18
C PHE A 56 0.44 -20.43 -3.15
N MET A 57 -0.62 -21.15 -2.76
CA MET A 57 -1.97 -20.58 -2.65
C MET A 57 -2.04 -19.45 -1.62
N SER A 58 -1.26 -19.56 -0.54
CA SER A 58 -1.14 -18.49 0.45
C SER A 58 -0.48 -17.25 -0.17
N SER A 59 0.58 -17.41 -0.96
CA SER A 59 1.22 -16.27 -1.65
C SER A 59 0.23 -15.47 -2.51
N ILE A 60 -0.55 -16.16 -3.36
CA ILE A 60 -1.63 -15.55 -4.15
C ILE A 60 -2.59 -14.76 -3.26
N ALA A 61 -3.06 -15.37 -2.16
CA ALA A 61 -3.99 -14.72 -1.24
C ALA A 61 -3.38 -13.45 -0.61
N PHE A 62 -2.11 -13.49 -0.22
CA PHE A 62 -1.40 -12.33 0.33
C PHE A 62 -1.18 -11.23 -0.73
N PHE A 63 -0.91 -11.56 -1.99
CA PHE A 63 -0.87 -10.55 -3.06
C PHE A 63 -2.22 -9.89 -3.29
N ILE A 64 -3.32 -10.65 -3.28
CA ILE A 64 -4.68 -10.10 -3.40
C ILE A 64 -4.99 -9.17 -2.23
N LEU A 65 -4.67 -9.59 -1.00
CA LEU A 65 -4.86 -8.76 0.20
C LEU A 65 -3.99 -7.48 0.14
N ALA A 66 -2.72 -7.59 -0.27
CA ALA A 66 -1.86 -6.43 -0.48
C ALA A 66 -2.45 -5.47 -1.53
N GLY A 67 -3.00 -6.01 -2.61
CA GLY A 67 -3.73 -5.27 -3.64
C GLY A 67 -4.94 -4.51 -3.07
N ALA A 68 -5.80 -5.21 -2.33
CA ALA A 68 -7.00 -4.63 -1.72
C ALA A 68 -6.67 -3.52 -0.71
N VAL A 69 -5.68 -3.75 0.16
CA VAL A 69 -5.22 -2.75 1.13
C VAL A 69 -4.57 -1.56 0.43
N GLY A 70 -3.79 -1.79 -0.63
CA GLY A 70 -3.21 -0.71 -1.44
C GLY A 70 -4.27 0.16 -2.11
N PHE A 71 -5.33 -0.45 -2.65
CA PHE A 71 -6.46 0.29 -3.21
C PHE A 71 -7.22 1.08 -2.15
N ALA A 72 -7.47 0.49 -0.98
CA ALA A 72 -8.05 1.19 0.16
C ALA A 72 -7.18 2.38 0.61
N CYS A 73 -5.86 2.24 0.57
CA CYS A 73 -4.90 3.31 0.87
C CYS A 73 -5.04 4.48 -0.11
N ILE A 74 -5.18 4.21 -1.42
CA ILE A 74 -5.43 5.24 -2.43
C ILE A 74 -6.76 5.96 -2.16
N ILE A 75 -7.84 5.24 -1.88
CA ILE A 75 -9.14 5.85 -1.57
C ILE A 75 -9.02 6.75 -0.33
N ASN A 76 -8.41 6.26 0.74
CA ASN A 76 -8.21 7.03 1.96
C ASN A 76 -7.42 8.31 1.69
N ARG A 77 -6.40 8.21 0.83
CA ARG A 77 -5.56 9.34 0.46
C ARG A 77 -6.27 10.37 -0.42
N ILE A 78 -7.12 9.94 -1.35
CA ILE A 78 -7.93 10.86 -2.16
C ILE A 78 -8.86 11.66 -1.24
N LYS A 79 -9.48 11.01 -0.25
CA LYS A 79 -10.30 11.68 0.77
C LYS A 79 -9.48 12.69 1.57
N ASP A 80 -8.31 12.28 2.07
CA ASP A 80 -7.38 13.14 2.82
C ASP A 80 -6.97 14.40 2.03
N PHE A 81 -6.71 14.26 0.72
CA PHE A 81 -6.39 15.40 -0.13
C PHE A 81 -7.59 16.36 -0.31
N LYS A 82 -8.80 15.82 -0.47
CA LYS A 82 -10.03 16.64 -0.60
C LYS A 82 -10.29 17.43 0.67
N ASP A 83 -10.15 16.78 1.83
CA ASP A 83 -10.37 17.41 3.14
C ASP A 83 -9.30 18.48 3.41
N THR A 84 -8.03 18.18 3.14
CA THR A 84 -6.92 19.15 3.25
C THR A 84 -7.10 20.34 2.31
N ALA A 85 -7.55 20.11 1.08
CA ALA A 85 -7.82 21.19 0.12
C ALA A 85 -9.02 22.06 0.53
N ALA A 86 -10.07 21.45 1.09
CA ALA A 86 -11.21 22.18 1.64
C ALA A 86 -10.78 23.07 2.82
N ILE A 87 -9.92 22.56 3.71
CA ILE A 87 -9.33 23.30 4.82
C ILE A 87 -8.53 24.51 4.32
N ALA A 88 -7.65 24.28 3.35
CA ALA A 88 -6.80 25.34 2.80
C ALA A 88 -7.64 26.48 2.19
N ARG A 89 -8.76 26.16 1.53
CA ARG A 89 -9.68 27.14 0.94
C ARG A 89 -10.49 27.91 1.99
N LYS A 90 -10.94 27.24 3.07
CA LYS A 90 -11.64 27.90 4.18
C LYS A 90 -10.73 28.88 4.92
N LYS A 91 -9.46 28.54 5.11
CA LYS A 91 -8.47 29.41 5.77
C LYS A 91 -8.22 30.75 5.08
N THR A 92 -8.54 30.86 3.79
CA THR A 92 -8.41 32.12 3.02
C THR A 92 -9.64 33.03 3.19
N LYS A 93 -10.72 32.53 3.79
CA LYS A 93 -11.91 33.31 4.18
C LYS A 93 -11.93 33.39 5.71
N ASP A 94 -11.80 34.59 6.27
CA ASP A 94 -11.72 34.85 7.72
C ASP A 94 -12.96 34.38 8.51
N GLU A 95 -13.02 33.10 8.88
CA GLU A 95 -13.91 32.56 9.93
C GLU A 95 -13.09 31.68 10.90
N TYR A 96 -13.10 32.05 12.18
CA TYR A 96 -12.02 31.78 13.13
C TYR A 96 -12.26 30.54 14.04
N ASP A 97 -11.14 29.84 14.26
CA ASP A 97 -10.71 28.94 15.35
C ASP A 97 -11.45 27.64 15.72
N ALA A 98 -12.78 27.57 15.86
CA ALA A 98 -13.41 26.34 16.36
C ALA A 98 -13.38 25.20 15.33
N GLU A 99 -13.76 25.48 14.08
CA GLU A 99 -13.65 24.52 12.97
C GLU A 99 -12.17 24.17 12.69
N LEU A 100 -11.26 25.12 12.85
CA LEU A 100 -9.84 24.91 12.54
C LEU A 100 -9.14 23.91 13.47
N LEU A 101 -9.63 23.78 14.72
CA LEU A 101 -9.13 22.82 15.71
C LEU A 101 -9.62 21.40 15.39
N GLU A 102 -10.91 21.21 15.14
CA GLU A 102 -11.48 19.92 14.72
C GLU A 102 -10.84 19.44 13.40
N LEU A 103 -10.62 20.35 12.44
CA LEU A 103 -10.03 20.00 11.16
C LEU A 103 -8.52 19.68 11.26
N ARG A 104 -7.78 20.28 12.20
CA ARG A 104 -6.38 19.87 12.49
C ARG A 104 -6.32 18.48 13.11
N GLU A 105 -7.27 18.14 13.97
CA GLU A 105 -7.37 16.82 14.58
C GLU A 105 -7.67 15.74 13.53
N LEU A 106 -8.60 16.03 12.60
CA LEU A 106 -8.89 15.16 11.46
C LEU A 106 -7.66 14.90 10.57
N VAL A 107 -6.92 15.95 10.19
CA VAL A 107 -5.67 15.80 9.39
C VAL A 107 -4.62 14.95 10.13
N GLY A 108 -4.52 15.10 11.45
CA GLY A 108 -3.63 14.27 12.28
C GLY A 108 -4.03 12.78 12.30
N ILE A 109 -5.33 12.50 12.37
CA ILE A 109 -5.88 11.14 12.35
C ILE A 109 -5.74 10.49 10.95
N LEU A 110 -6.02 11.25 9.89
CA LEU A 110 -5.91 10.79 8.50
C LEU A 110 -4.48 10.39 8.12
N GLY A 111 -3.48 11.19 8.53
CA GLY A 111 -2.07 10.86 8.34
C GLY A 111 -1.65 9.58 9.06
N LYS A 112 -2.18 9.32 10.26
CA LYS A 112 -1.96 8.08 11.02
C LYS A 112 -2.55 6.87 10.30
N ASN A 113 -3.78 6.99 9.79
CA ASN A 113 -4.47 5.91 9.09
C ASN A 113 -3.76 5.55 7.78
N THR A 114 -3.37 6.54 6.96
CA THR A 114 -2.62 6.30 5.72
C THR A 114 -1.30 5.57 5.99
N ARG A 115 -0.58 5.95 7.05
CA ARG A 115 0.64 5.25 7.44
C ARG A 115 0.38 3.82 7.88
N ARG A 116 -0.71 3.57 8.62
CA ARG A 116 -1.12 2.21 9.01
C ARG A 116 -1.42 1.37 7.78
N TYR A 117 -2.25 1.85 6.85
CA TYR A 117 -2.57 1.12 5.62
C TYR A 117 -1.34 0.83 4.78
N PHE A 118 -0.44 1.80 4.62
CA PHE A 118 0.82 1.60 3.90
C PHE A 118 1.69 0.51 4.55
N ASN A 119 1.84 0.54 5.88
CA ASN A 119 2.60 -0.49 6.58
C ASN A 119 1.97 -1.88 6.39
N TRP A 120 0.64 -1.99 6.49
CA TRP A 120 -0.06 -3.25 6.22
C TRP A 120 0.14 -3.73 4.79
N GLN A 121 -0.01 -2.85 3.79
CA GLN A 121 0.22 -3.16 2.38
C GLN A 121 1.66 -3.68 2.17
N SER A 122 2.65 -2.98 2.71
CA SER A 122 4.05 -3.35 2.58
C SER A 122 4.35 -4.69 3.26
N SER A 123 3.83 -4.93 4.47
CA SER A 123 4.01 -6.21 5.17
C SER A 123 3.38 -7.37 4.41
N LEU A 124 2.13 -7.20 3.95
CA LEU A 124 1.43 -8.23 3.16
C LEU A 124 2.18 -8.55 1.87
N PHE A 125 2.64 -7.53 1.15
CA PHE A 125 3.42 -7.70 -0.08
C PHE A 125 4.74 -8.44 0.16
N CYS A 126 5.51 -8.03 1.17
CA CYS A 126 6.75 -8.71 1.54
C CYS A 126 6.51 -10.18 1.91
N THR A 127 5.46 -10.45 2.70
CA THR A 127 5.09 -11.83 3.05
C THR A 127 4.69 -12.63 1.81
N ALA A 128 3.93 -12.06 0.88
CA ALA A 128 3.57 -12.71 -0.39
C ALA A 128 4.82 -13.14 -1.17
N VAL A 129 5.77 -12.22 -1.37
CA VAL A 129 7.03 -12.48 -2.09
C VAL A 129 7.85 -13.58 -1.40
N ILE A 130 7.96 -13.55 -0.06
CA ILE A 130 8.68 -14.58 0.69
C ILE A 130 8.03 -15.96 0.51
N LEU A 131 6.70 -16.04 0.64
CA LEU A 131 5.95 -17.28 0.43
C LEU A 131 6.14 -17.81 -1.00
N LEU A 132 6.15 -16.93 -1.99
CA LEU A 132 6.41 -17.30 -3.38
C LEU A 132 7.79 -17.94 -3.53
N ILE A 133 8.84 -17.29 -3.03
CA ILE A 133 10.23 -17.80 -3.07
C ILE A 133 10.34 -19.15 -2.37
N ILE A 134 9.71 -19.31 -1.20
CA ILE A 134 9.69 -20.59 -0.47
C ILE A 134 8.99 -21.67 -1.30
N SER A 135 7.83 -21.35 -1.90
CA SER A 135 7.11 -22.30 -2.76
C SER A 135 7.99 -22.79 -3.91
N PHE A 136 8.66 -21.87 -4.62
CA PHE A 136 9.57 -22.24 -5.72
C PHE A 136 10.75 -23.09 -5.24
N SER A 137 11.31 -22.75 -4.07
CA SER A 137 12.44 -23.49 -3.49
C SER A 137 12.04 -24.93 -3.14
N LEU A 138 10.86 -25.13 -2.55
CA LEU A 138 10.31 -26.46 -2.26
C LEU A 138 10.04 -27.27 -3.54
N MET A 139 9.50 -26.62 -4.57
CA MET A 139 9.27 -27.29 -5.86
C MET A 139 10.58 -27.69 -6.54
N TYR A 140 11.61 -26.85 -6.47
CA TYR A 140 12.90 -27.15 -7.07
C TYR A 140 13.63 -28.28 -6.35
N GLN A 141 13.53 -28.33 -5.01
CA GLN A 141 14.07 -29.44 -4.22
C GLN A 141 13.44 -30.78 -4.62
N HIS A 142 12.11 -30.85 -4.77
CA HIS A 142 11.44 -32.08 -5.19
C HIS A 142 11.76 -32.48 -6.64
N LYS A 143 12.24 -31.56 -7.48
CA LYS A 143 12.63 -31.87 -8.85
C LYS A 143 14.07 -32.41 -8.96
N LEU A 144 14.93 -32.05 -8.00
CA LEU A 144 16.34 -32.45 -7.97
C LEU A 144 16.61 -33.78 -7.26
N PHE A 145 15.73 -34.16 -6.32
CA PHE A 145 15.83 -35.38 -5.51
C PHE A 145 14.60 -36.26 -5.74
#